data_AF-A0A2V1B679-F1
#
_entry.id   AF-A0A2V1B679-F1
#
_cell.length_a   1.000
_cell.length_b   1.000
_cell.length_c   1.000
_cell.angle_alpha   90.00
_cell.angle_beta   90.00
_cell.angle_gamma   90.00
#
_symmetry.space_group_name_H-M   'P 1'
#
loop_
_entity.id
_entity.type
_entity.pdbx_description
1 polymer ?
#
loop_
_entity_poly.entity_id
_entity_poly.type
_entity_poly.pdbx_seq_one_letter_code
_entity_poly.pdbx_strand_id
1 'polypeptide(L)'
;MLVLINGISAYILQKEDGTRQNTKKRFENWMALGRICAKLVEHFGEAILVLLPPDLSNESLRTLTVRQEDAIITYLRQLKPGLKSDIQNLTTFLLQVVEARRPPIIKLKLELLSENEIGSGGHARRPLKELFELL
;
A
#
# COMPACT_ATOMS: atom_id res chain seq x y z
N MET A 1 3.88 11.13 -3.73
CA MET A 1 2.41 11.07 -3.53
C MET A 1 1.63 12.00 -4.46
N LEU A 2 2.08 13.24 -4.71
CA LEU A 2 1.49 14.16 -5.71
C LEU A 2 1.55 13.68 -7.18
N VAL A 3 2.49 12.79 -7.52
CA VAL A 3 2.66 12.28 -8.90
C VAL A 3 1.57 11.30 -9.31
N LEU A 4 1.01 10.53 -8.36
CA LEU A 4 -0.07 9.57 -8.64
C LEU A 4 -1.40 10.28 -8.90
N ILE A 5 -1.67 11.40 -8.24
CA ILE A 5 -2.90 12.19 -8.45
C ILE A 5 -2.88 12.86 -9.84
N ASN A 6 -1.73 13.39 -10.28
CA ASN A 6 -1.61 14.03 -11.59
C ASN A 6 -1.65 13.04 -12.76
N GLY A 7 -1.06 11.85 -12.62
CA GLY A 7 -1.12 10.80 -13.65
C GLY A 7 -2.53 10.23 -13.83
N ILE A 8 -3.28 10.09 -12.74
CA ILE A 8 -4.68 9.63 -12.76
C ILE A 8 -5.59 10.69 -13.40
N SER A 9 -5.39 11.98 -13.11
CA SER A 9 -6.19 13.07 -13.67
C SER A 9 -6.01 13.24 -15.19
N ALA A 10 -4.81 13.04 -15.72
CA ALA A 10 -4.54 13.13 -17.16
C ALA A 10 -5.13 11.93 -17.94
N TYR A 11 -5.17 10.74 -17.33
CA TYR A 11 -5.80 9.56 -17.93
C TYR A 11 -7.34 9.63 -17.91
N ILE A 12 -7.93 10.34 -16.93
CA ILE A 12 -9.38 10.55 -16.80
C ILE A 12 -9.97 11.35 -17.96
N LEU A 13 -9.23 12.32 -18.53
CA LEU A 13 -9.74 13.22 -19.57
C LEU A 13 -9.61 12.67 -21.00
N GLN A 14 -8.84 11.60 -21.24
CA GLN A 14 -8.56 11.11 -22.61
C GLN A 14 -9.51 10.02 -23.13
N LYS A 15 -10.48 9.56 -22.35
CA LYS A 15 -11.45 8.55 -22.79
C LYS A 15 -12.90 8.94 -22.48
N GLU A 16 -13.35 10.05 -23.06
CA GLU A 16 -14.77 10.31 -23.27
C GLU A 16 -15.30 9.42 -24.39
N ASP A 17 -15.71 8.20 -24.05
CA ASP A 17 -16.63 7.39 -24.86
C ASP A 17 -17.37 6.41 -23.94
N GLY A 18 -18.15 6.96 -23.02
CA GLY A 18 -18.91 6.17 -22.05
C GLY A 18 -20.26 6.81 -21.76
N THR A 19 -21.34 6.10 -22.10
CA THR A 19 -22.70 6.45 -21.70
C THR A 19 -22.78 6.72 -20.19
N ARG A 20 -23.71 7.59 -19.75
CA ARG A 20 -23.91 8.00 -18.33
C ARG A 20 -23.88 6.82 -17.34
N GLN A 21 -24.39 5.67 -17.76
CA GLN A 21 -24.44 4.45 -16.96
C GLN A 21 -23.07 3.80 -16.74
N ASN A 22 -22.17 3.87 -17.74
CA ASN A 22 -20.80 3.38 -17.61
C ASN A 22 -19.99 4.26 -16.64
N THR A 23 -20.16 5.58 -16.72
CA THR A 23 -19.55 6.55 -15.79
C THR A 23 -20.04 6.34 -14.36
N LYS A 24 -21.34 6.13 -14.15
CA LYS A 24 -21.91 5.83 -12.83
C LYS A 24 -21.31 4.54 -12.24
N LYS A 25 -21.27 3.45 -13.02
CA LYS A 25 -20.69 2.17 -12.57
C LYS A 25 -19.21 2.31 -12.21
N ARG A 26 -18.43 3.09 -12.99
CA ARG A 26 -17.03 3.38 -12.68
C ARG A 26 -16.88 4.13 -11.35
N PHE A 27 -17.71 5.15 -11.11
CA PHE A 27 -17.68 5.91 -9.86
C PHE A 27 -18.02 5.03 -8.64
N GLU A 28 -19.07 4.20 -8.74
CA GLU A 28 -19.44 3.26 -7.67
C GLU A 28 -18.30 2.27 -7.36
N ASN A 29 -17.63 1.74 -8.41
CA ASN A 29 -16.47 0.86 -8.26
C ASN A 29 -15.27 1.55 -7.58
N TRP A 30 -15.08 2.84 -7.83
CA TRP A 30 -14.01 3.63 -7.19
C TRP A 30 -14.34 3.92 -5.73
N MET A 31 -15.59 4.24 -5.42
CA MET A 31 -16.05 4.43 -4.04
C MET A 31 -15.88 3.17 -3.20
N ALA A 32 -16.19 1.99 -3.76
CA ALA A 32 -16.03 0.72 -3.05
C ALA A 32 -14.56 0.41 -2.72
N LEU A 33 -13.67 0.55 -3.70
CA LEU A 33 -12.23 0.36 -3.51
C LEU A 33 -11.65 1.41 -2.56
N GLY A 34 -12.03 2.67 -2.73
CA GLY A 34 -11.58 3.79 -1.90
C GLY A 34 -11.94 3.60 -0.43
N ARG A 35 -13.12 3.04 -0.14
CA ARG A 35 -13.58 2.79 1.24
C ARG A 35 -12.66 1.83 2.00
N ILE A 36 -12.36 0.65 1.45
CA ILE A 36 -11.48 -0.31 2.14
C ILE A 36 -10.06 0.22 2.26
N CYS A 37 -9.53 0.86 1.21
CA CYS A 37 -8.22 1.49 1.27
C CYS A 37 -8.16 2.58 2.35
N ALA A 38 -9.19 3.42 2.46
CA ALA A 38 -9.27 4.46 3.49
C ALA A 38 -9.22 3.87 4.90
N LYS A 39 -9.98 2.80 5.17
CA LYS A 39 -9.95 2.12 6.47
C LYS A 39 -8.58 1.53 6.82
N LEU A 40 -7.92 0.91 5.83
CA LEU A 40 -6.58 0.36 6.03
C LEU A 40 -5.57 1.47 6.36
N VAL A 41 -5.62 2.57 5.61
CA VAL A 41 -4.76 3.74 5.84
C VAL A 41 -5.03 4.37 7.19
N GLU A 42 -6.30 4.52 7.59
CA GLU A 42 -6.67 5.06 8.91
C GLU A 42 -6.07 4.24 10.05
N HIS A 43 -6.03 2.92 9.93
CA HIS A 43 -5.57 2.05 11.00
C HIS A 43 -4.06 1.81 11.01
N PHE A 44 -3.42 1.76 9.84
CA PHE A 44 -2.02 1.32 9.72
C PHE A 44 -1.11 2.38 9.11
N GLY A 45 -1.65 3.46 8.53
CA GLY A 45 -0.90 4.47 7.78
C GLY A 45 -0.82 4.16 6.28
N GLU A 46 -0.46 5.15 5.47
CA GLU A 46 -0.51 5.08 4.00
C GLU A 46 0.37 3.97 3.39
N ALA A 47 1.50 3.64 4.02
CA ALA A 47 2.41 2.62 3.53
C ALA A 47 1.81 1.21 3.51
N ILE A 48 0.70 0.97 4.23
CA ILE A 48 0.00 -0.32 4.20
C ILE A 48 -0.43 -0.73 2.79
N LEU A 49 -0.72 0.25 1.92
CA LEU A 49 -1.16 -0.02 0.55
C LEU A 49 -0.05 -0.66 -0.31
N VAL A 50 1.21 -0.43 0.05
CA VAL A 50 2.38 -1.03 -0.61
C VAL A 50 2.65 -2.44 -0.09
N LEU A 51 2.18 -2.75 1.11
CA LEU A 51 2.33 -4.06 1.75
C LEU A 51 1.15 -5.01 1.44
N LEU A 52 0.16 -4.56 0.67
CA LEU A 52 -0.91 -5.43 0.23
C LEU A 52 -0.35 -6.52 -0.69
N PRO A 53 -0.82 -7.77 -0.54
CA PRO A 53 -0.38 -8.86 -1.40
C PRO A 53 -0.62 -8.54 -2.89
N PRO A 54 0.35 -8.83 -3.78
CA PRO A 54 0.23 -8.49 -5.20
C PRO A 54 -0.87 -9.30 -5.92
N ASP A 55 -1.26 -10.45 -5.36
CA ASP A 55 -2.38 -11.28 -5.81
C ASP A 55 -3.75 -10.74 -5.37
N LEU A 56 -3.78 -9.73 -4.50
CA LEU A 56 -5.02 -9.09 -4.06
C LEU A 56 -5.59 -8.23 -5.19
N SER A 57 -6.51 -8.79 -5.96
CA SER A 57 -7.12 -8.07 -7.08
C SER A 57 -8.04 -6.94 -6.60
N ASN A 58 -8.05 -5.84 -7.36
CA ASN A 58 -8.99 -4.74 -7.13
C ASN A 58 -10.46 -5.20 -7.09
N GLU A 59 -10.79 -6.27 -7.81
CA GLU A 59 -12.14 -6.84 -7.81
C GLU A 59 -12.46 -7.54 -6.49
N SER A 60 -11.51 -8.29 -5.95
CA SER A 60 -11.64 -8.92 -4.63
C SER A 60 -11.85 -7.87 -3.54
N LEU A 61 -11.15 -6.73 -3.64
CA LEU A 61 -11.31 -5.62 -2.70
C LEU A 61 -12.67 -4.92 -2.79
N ARG A 62 -13.18 -4.71 -4.01
CA ARG A 62 -14.48 -4.03 -4.23
C ARG A 62 -15.67 -4.82 -3.73
N THR A 63 -15.57 -6.15 -3.75
CA THR A 63 -16.66 -7.07 -3.38
C THR A 63 -16.74 -7.33 -1.88
N LEU A 64 -15.79 -6.81 -1.09
CA LEU A 64 -15.82 -6.94 0.36
C LEU A 64 -17.03 -6.22 0.95
N THR A 65 -17.76 -6.95 1.79
CA THR A 65 -18.77 -6.37 2.66
C THR A 65 -18.11 -5.62 3.82
N VAL A 66 -18.81 -4.64 4.41
CA VAL A 66 -18.31 -3.88 5.57
C VAL A 66 -17.82 -4.79 6.70
N ARG A 67 -18.51 -5.91 6.96
CA ARG A 67 -18.10 -6.89 7.98
C ARG A 67 -16.78 -7.57 7.63
N GLN A 68 -16.55 -7.90 6.36
CA GLN A 68 -15.31 -8.53 5.90
C GLN A 68 -14.15 -7.54 5.93
N GLU A 69 -14.39 -6.27 5.61
CA GLU A 69 -13.40 -5.18 5.76
C GLU A 69 -12.89 -5.11 7.22
N ASP A 70 -13.82 -5.07 8.18
CA ASP A 70 -13.47 -4.99 9.61
C ASP A 70 -12.78 -6.26 10.11
N ALA A 71 -13.17 -7.43 9.57
CA ALA A 71 -12.53 -8.70 9.87
C ALA A 71 -11.07 -8.73 9.36
N ILE A 72 -10.79 -8.19 8.17
CA ILE A 72 -9.42 -8.09 7.63
C ILE A 72 -8.56 -7.20 8.52
N ILE A 73 -9.06 -6.05 8.95
CA ILE A 73 -8.35 -5.15 9.85
C ILE A 73 -8.03 -5.85 11.17
N THR A 74 -9.00 -6.55 11.74
CA THR A 74 -8.85 -7.32 12.99
C THR A 74 -7.80 -8.41 12.82
N TYR A 75 -7.88 -9.18 11.73
CA TYR A 75 -6.93 -10.23 11.40
C TYR A 75 -5.50 -9.68 11.27
N LEU A 76 -5.32 -8.55 10.56
CA LEU A 76 -4.01 -7.92 10.41
C LEU A 76 -3.42 -7.46 11.75
N ARG A 77 -4.24 -6.90 12.65
CA ARG A 77 -3.79 -6.52 14.00
C ARG A 77 -3.37 -7.74 14.83
N GLN A 78 -4.11 -8.85 14.73
CA GLN A 78 -3.78 -10.07 15.45
C GLN A 78 -2.51 -10.72 14.89
N LEU A 79 -2.38 -10.79 13.57
CA LEU A 79 -1.25 -11.41 12.90
C LEU A 79 0.05 -10.59 13.07
N LYS A 80 -0.05 -9.26 13.05
CA LYS A 80 1.09 -8.34 13.15
C LYS A 80 0.75 -7.17 14.10
N PRO A 81 0.81 -7.38 15.43
CA PRO A 81 0.48 -6.34 16.41
C PRO A 81 1.34 -5.08 16.30
N GLY A 82 2.59 -5.22 15.84
CA GLY A 82 3.52 -4.11 15.61
C GLY A 82 3.38 -3.41 14.25
N LEU A 83 2.50 -3.87 13.36
CA LEU A 83 2.43 -3.39 11.97
C LEU A 83 2.26 -1.87 11.87
N LYS A 84 1.40 -1.30 12.73
CA LYS A 84 1.17 0.15 12.77
C LYS A 84 2.44 0.90 13.16
N SER A 85 3.10 0.49 14.24
CA SER A 85 4.34 1.14 14.68
C SER A 85 5.48 0.94 13.68
N ASP A 86 5.55 -0.24 13.06
CA ASP A 86 6.56 -0.55 12.05
C ASP A 86 6.39 0.34 10.82
N ILE A 87 5.16 0.53 10.33
CA ILE A 87 4.84 1.46 9.24
C ILE A 87 5.18 2.89 9.65
N GLN A 88 4.80 3.34 10.85
CA GLN A 88 5.09 4.69 11.32
C GLN A 88 6.60 4.95 11.37
N ASN A 89 7.37 4.03 11.96
CA ASN A 89 8.82 4.12 12.03
C ASN A 89 9.45 4.18 10.64
N LEU A 90 8.95 3.35 9.70
CA LEU A 90 9.39 3.36 8.31
C LEU A 90 9.10 4.70 7.64
N THR A 91 7.89 5.22 7.78
CA THR A 91 7.51 6.53 7.22
C THR A 91 8.39 7.63 7.78
N THR A 92 8.62 7.67 9.10
CA THR A 92 9.51 8.65 9.73
C THR A 92 10.94 8.54 9.22
N PHE A 93 11.49 7.33 9.12
CA PHE A 93 12.83 7.09 8.61
C PHE A 93 12.97 7.56 7.14
N LEU A 94 12.02 7.20 6.28
CA LEU A 94 12.03 7.60 4.87
C LEU A 94 11.92 9.13 4.70
N LEU A 95 11.11 9.79 5.52
CA LEU A 95 11.03 11.26 5.54
C LEU A 95 12.38 11.88 5.89
N GLN A 96 13.06 11.38 6.92
CA GLN A 96 14.40 11.85 7.30
C GLN A 96 15.42 11.68 6.18
N VAL A 97 15.39 10.55 5.46
CA VAL A 97 16.27 10.29 4.31
C VAL A 97 16.02 11.29 3.18
N VAL A 98 14.74 11.57 2.87
CA VAL A 98 14.36 12.52 1.83
C VAL A 98 14.73 13.96 2.21
N GLU A 99 14.44 14.36 3.44
CA GLU A 99 14.73 15.70 3.96
C GLU A 99 16.23 15.97 4.07
N ALA A 100 17.02 14.97 4.46
CA ALA A 100 18.48 15.07 4.50
C ALA A 100 19.12 15.21 3.10
N ARG A 101 18.35 15.05 2.01
CA ARG A 101 18.82 15.01 0.60
C ARG A 101 20.03 14.11 0.37
N ARG A 102 20.21 13.15 1.27
CA ARG A 102 21.28 12.17 1.26
C ARG A 102 20.60 10.81 1.30
N PRO A 103 20.27 10.24 0.13
CA PRO A 103 19.98 8.81 0.11
C PRO A 103 21.16 8.11 0.81
N PRO A 104 20.88 7.15 1.71
CA PRO A 104 21.95 6.44 2.39
C PRO A 104 22.90 5.87 1.33
N ILE A 105 24.18 6.20 1.45
CA ILE A 105 25.24 5.72 0.53
C ILE A 105 25.37 4.20 0.66
N ILE A 106 24.99 3.69 1.84
CA ILE A 106 24.92 2.28 2.16
C ILE A 106 23.53 1.78 1.77
N LYS A 107 23.50 0.82 0.84
CA LYS A 107 22.27 0.14 0.45
C LYS A 107 21.65 -0.53 1.66
N LEU A 108 20.34 -0.36 1.84
CA LEU A 108 19.59 -1.19 2.77
C LEU A 108 19.69 -2.66 2.33
N LYS A 109 19.68 -3.60 3.26
CA LYS A 109 19.55 -5.03 2.92
C LYS A 109 18.34 -5.30 2.03
N LEU A 110 17.27 -4.51 2.17
CA LEU A 110 16.09 -4.52 1.30
C LEU A 110 16.41 -4.25 -0.19
N GLU A 111 17.36 -3.36 -0.48
CA GLU A 111 17.76 -2.99 -1.85
C GLU A 111 18.58 -4.06 -2.57
N LEU A 112 18.97 -5.12 -1.85
CA LEU A 112 19.74 -6.24 -2.39
C LEU A 112 18.86 -7.45 -2.72
N LEU A 113 17.59 -7.41 -2.31
CA LEU A 113 16.66 -8.49 -2.57
C LEU A 113 16.18 -8.42 -4.00
N SER A 114 16.26 -9.55 -4.69
CA SER A 114 15.65 -9.72 -6.02
C SER A 114 14.12 -9.81 -5.92
N GLU A 115 13.41 -9.52 -7.01
CA GLU A 115 11.95 -9.70 -7.08
C GLU A 115 11.51 -11.11 -6.68
N ASN A 116 12.30 -12.13 -7.05
CA ASN A 116 12.03 -13.52 -6.71
C ASN A 116 12.13 -13.78 -5.20
N GLU A 117 13.11 -13.14 -4.56
CA GLU A 117 13.32 -13.23 -3.12
C GLU A 117 12.17 -12.52 -2.37
N ILE A 118 11.78 -11.32 -2.81
CA ILE A 118 10.62 -10.58 -2.29
C ILE A 118 9.33 -11.40 -2.43
N GLY A 119 9.08 -11.97 -3.60
CA GLY A 119 7.89 -12.76 -3.90
C GLY A 119 7.81 -14.11 -3.18
N SER A 120 8.95 -14.69 -2.79
CA SER A 120 9.01 -15.99 -2.10
C SER A 120 8.50 -15.95 -0.66
N GLY A 121 8.33 -14.76 -0.08
CA GLY A 121 7.94 -14.60 1.33
C GLY A 121 9.00 -15.02 2.34
N GLY A 122 10.21 -15.40 1.91
CA GLY A 122 11.33 -15.78 2.80
C GLY A 122 11.72 -14.67 3.78
N HIS A 123 11.50 -13.41 3.41
CA HIS A 123 11.76 -12.23 4.25
C HIS A 123 10.62 -11.88 5.20
N ALA A 124 9.41 -12.42 5.00
CA ALA A 124 8.25 -12.14 5.84
C ALA A 124 8.41 -12.68 7.28
N ARG A 125 9.36 -13.60 7.47
CA ARG A 125 9.78 -14.15 8.77
C ARG A 125 10.87 -13.34 9.46
N ARG A 126 11.57 -12.46 8.75
CA ARG A 126 12.60 -11.58 9.34
C ARG A 126 11.93 -10.36 9.98
N PRO A 127 12.44 -9.88 11.12
CA PRO A 127 12.05 -8.57 11.64
C PRO A 127 12.29 -7.49 10.58
N LEU A 128 11.33 -6.58 10.39
CA LEU A 128 11.49 -5.44 9.47
C LEU A 128 12.79 -4.68 9.78
N LYS A 129 13.13 -4.53 11.06
CA LYS A 129 14.38 -3.91 11.52
C LYS A 129 15.63 -4.48 10.84
N GLU A 130 15.70 -5.80 10.64
CA GLU A 130 16.87 -6.45 10.00
C GLU A 130 16.97 -6.13 8.51
N LEU A 131 15.83 -5.91 7.82
CA LEU A 131 15.82 -5.52 6.41
C LEU A 131 16.26 -4.06 6.19
N PHE A 132 16.21 -3.26 7.26
CA PHE A 132 16.62 -1.86 7.30
C PHE A 132 17.98 -1.64 7.98
N GLU A 133 18.69 -2.71 8.34
CA GLU A 133 20.09 -2.58 8.76
C GLU A 133 20.95 -2.16 7.56
N LEU A 134 21.87 -1.24 7.84
CA LEU A 134 22.91 -0.78 6.92
C LEU A 134 23.96 -1.90 6.75
N LEU A 135 24.48 -2.06 5.53
CA LEU A 135 25.66 -2.89 5.23
C LEU A 135 26.97 -2.25 5.71
#